data_AF-A0A223KP58-F1
#
_entry.id   AF-A0A223KP58-F1
#
_cell.length_a   1.000
_cell.length_b   1.000
_cell.length_c   1.000
_cell.angle_alpha   90.00
_cell.angle_beta   90.00
_cell.angle_gamma   90.00
#
_symmetry.space_group_name_H-M   'P 1'
#
loop_
_entity.id
_entity.type
_entity.pdbx_description
1 polymer ?
#
loop_
_entity_poly.entity_id
_entity_poly.type
_entity_poly.pdbx_seq_one_letter_code
_entity_poly.pdbx_strand_id
1 'polypeptide(L)' 'MKNIADTVHIGELIAVSRFFQLNTYQMISLIEDGEMEVFEKKEDFYNKYGDKETYTELEDWCELNNGKIFTKPR' A
#
# COMPACT_ATOMS: atom_id res chain seq x y z
N MET A 1 10.17 1.00 15.72
CA MET A 1 9.46 1.38 14.48
C MET A 1 10.44 1.27 13.34
N LYS A 2 10.12 0.52 12.28
CA LYS A 2 10.88 0.65 11.02
C LYS A 2 10.61 2.06 10.48
N ASN A 3 11.64 2.74 9.98
CA ASN A 3 11.45 4.05 9.41
C ASN A 3 10.67 3.89 8.09
N ILE A 4 9.55 4.60 7.92
CA ILE A 4 8.78 4.54 6.66
C ILE A 4 9.64 4.97 5.48
N ALA A 5 10.62 5.86 5.70
CA ALA A 5 11.58 6.23 4.67
C ALA A 5 12.42 5.06 4.15
N ASP A 6 12.61 3.99 4.95
CA ASP A 6 13.30 2.76 4.52
C ASP A 6 12.38 1.84 3.71
N THR A 7 11.06 2.03 3.82
CA THR A 7 10.03 1.16 3.22
C THR A 7 9.39 1.79 1.98
N VAL A 8 9.31 3.13 1.92
CA VAL A 8 8.57 3.85 0.89
C VAL A 8 9.35 5.07 0.41
N HIS A 9 9.52 5.17 -0.91
CA HIS A 9 10.12 6.34 -1.54
C HIS A 9 9.04 7.39 -1.84
N ILE A 10 9.33 8.68 -1.67
CA ILE A 10 8.32 9.75 -1.87
C ILE A 10 7.73 9.78 -3.28
N GLY A 11 8.53 9.40 -4.29
CA GLY A 11 8.05 9.26 -5.67
C GLY A 11 6.98 8.18 -5.84
N GLU A 12 7.05 7.11 -5.04
CA GLU A 12 6.04 6.04 -5.01
C GLU A 12 4.74 6.59 -4.42
N LEU A 13 4.81 7.29 -3.29
CA LEU A 13 3.65 7.94 -2.65
C LEU A 13 2.97 8.94 -3.60
N ILE A 14 3.76 9.75 -4.31
CA ILE A 14 3.20 10.69 -5.29
C ILE A 14 2.47 9.95 -6.41
N ALA A 15 3.02 8.83 -6.90
CA ALA A 15 2.38 8.04 -7.94
C ALA A 15 1.03 7.46 -7.47
N VAL A 16 0.99 6.89 -6.25
CA VAL A 16 -0.24 6.28 -5.71
C VAL A 16 -1.23 7.29 -5.13
N SER A 17 -0.81 8.53 -4.83
CA SER A 17 -1.67 9.59 -4.27
C SER A 17 -2.93 9.84 -5.10
N ARG A 18 -2.80 9.82 -6.43
CA ARG A 18 -3.92 10.04 -7.36
C ARG A 18 -4.89 8.88 -7.42
N PHE A 19 -4.41 7.66 -7.19
CA PHE A 19 -5.25 6.47 -7.17
C PHE A 19 -6.13 6.48 -5.92
N PHE A 20 -5.55 6.68 -4.74
CA PHE A 20 -6.28 6.68 -3.47
C PHE A 20 -6.98 8.01 -3.13
N GLN A 21 -6.76 9.08 -3.92
CA GLN A 21 -7.26 10.43 -3.64
C GLN A 21 -6.80 10.96 -2.27
N LEU A 22 -5.58 10.60 -1.86
CA LEU A 22 -4.96 10.98 -0.59
C LEU A 22 -3.66 11.73 -0.86
N ASN A 23 -3.37 12.76 -0.07
CA ASN A 23 -2.06 13.42 -0.16
C ASN A 23 -0.97 12.59 0.55
N THR A 24 0.29 12.88 0.26
CA THR A 24 1.44 12.12 0.79
C THR A 24 1.49 12.08 2.31
N TYR A 25 1.07 13.15 2.99
CA TYR A 25 1.02 13.20 4.45
C TYR A 25 -0.03 12.22 5.00
N GLN A 26 -1.25 12.23 4.45
CA GLN A 26 -2.32 11.30 4.85
C GLN A 26 -1.90 9.85 4.62
N MET A 27 -1.25 9.56 3.49
CA MET A 27 -0.78 8.20 3.20
C MET A 27 0.30 7.76 4.20
N ILE A 28 1.24 8.63 4.56
CA ILE A 28 2.25 8.31 5.59
C ILE A 28 1.56 8.00 6.92
N SER A 29 0.62 8.84 7.37
CA SER A 29 -0.11 8.59 8.63
C SER A 29 -0.84 7.25 8.62
N LEU A 30 -1.54 6.91 7.53
CA LEU A 30 -2.22 5.62 7.41
C LEU A 30 -1.24 4.44 7.45
N ILE A 31 -0.05 4.59 6.86
CA ILE A 31 1.00 3.55 6.93
C ILE A 31 1.54 3.43 8.36
N GLU A 32 1.74 4.54 9.08
CA GLU A 32 2.16 4.53 10.49
C GLU A 32 1.13 3.85 11.39
N ASP A 33 -0.15 4.10 11.13
CA ASP A 33 -1.28 3.56 11.88
C ASP A 33 -1.60 2.10 11.51
N GLY A 34 -0.98 1.57 10.44
CA GLY A 34 -1.24 0.21 9.93
C GLY A 34 -2.53 0.08 9.09
N GLU A 35 -3.19 1.20 8.84
CA GLU A 35 -4.38 1.36 8.00
C GLU A 35 -4.04 1.43 6.50
N MET A 36 -2.77 1.43 6.11
CA MET A 36 -2.33 1.27 4.73
C MET A 36 -1.09 0.40 4.72
N GLU A 37 -1.15 -0.74 4.03
CA GLU A 37 -0.03 -1.66 3.99
C GLU A 37 0.77 -1.52 2.70
N VAL A 38 2.08 -1.74 2.84
CA VAL A 38 3.02 -1.70 1.72
C VAL A 38 3.74 -3.04 1.63
N PHE A 39 3.59 -3.69 0.48
CA PHE A 39 4.24 -4.96 0.18
C PHE A 39 5.32 -4.72 -0.88
N GLU A 40 6.57 -5.04 -0.57
CA GLU A 40 7.66 -4.92 -1.56
C GLU A 40 7.53 -5.93 -2.71
N LYS A 41 6.94 -7.09 -2.43
CA LYS A 41 6.72 -8.15 -3.39
C LYS A 41 5.25 -8.53 -3.44
N LYS A 42 4.79 -8.77 -4.65
CA LYS A 42 3.46 -9.30 -4.94
C LYS A 42 3.17 -10.65 -4.25
N GLU A 43 4.21 -11.47 -4.08
CA GLU A 43 4.13 -12.74 -3.35
C GLU A 43 3.69 -12.52 -1.90
N ASP A 44 4.21 -11.50 -1.21
CA ASP A 44 3.85 -11.20 0.18
C ASP A 44 2.38 -10.75 0.30
N PHE A 45 1.93 -9.94 -0.67
CA PHE A 45 0.53 -9.53 -0.78
C PHE A 45 -0.41 -10.73 -0.97
N TYR A 46 -0.09 -11.63 -1.91
CA TYR A 46 -0.89 -12.82 -2.16
C TYR A 46 -0.82 -13.85 -1.04
N ASN A 47 0.32 -13.97 -0.34
CA ASN A 47 0.42 -14.83 0.84
C ASN A 47 -0.51 -14.35 1.96
N LYS A 48 -0.70 -13.03 2.11
CA LYS A 48 -1.58 -12.46 3.13
C LYS A 48 -3.05 -12.52 2.72
N TYR A 49 -3.37 -12.07 1.52
CA TYR A 49 -4.76 -11.87 1.09
C TYR A 49 -5.32 -12.97 0.21
N GLY A 50 -4.50 -13.94 -0.23
CA GLY A 50 -4.92 -15.05 -1.09
C GLY A 50 -5.14 -14.63 -2.55
N ASP A 51 -6.04 -15.34 -3.23
CA ASP A 51 -6.47 -15.04 -4.59
C ASP A 51 -7.50 -13.89 -4.61
N LYS A 52 -7.78 -13.31 -5.79
CA LYS A 52 -8.70 -12.15 -5.91
C LYS A 52 -10.07 -12.34 -5.25
N GLU A 53 -10.55 -13.57 -5.10
CA GLU A 53 -11.83 -13.90 -4.47
C GLU A 53 -11.82 -13.70 -2.94
N THR A 54 -10.63 -13.65 -2.30
CA THR A 54 -10.48 -13.45 -0.85
C THR A 54 -10.20 -11.99 -0.46
N TYR A 55 -10.17 -11.06 -1.42
CA TYR A 55 -9.93 -9.62 -1.18
C TYR A 55 -11.13 -8.86 -0.61
N THR A 56 -12.12 -9.55 -0.04
CA THR A 56 -13.35 -8.96 0.51
C THR A 56 -13.14 -7.84 1.55
N GLU A 57 -11.96 -7.82 2.19
CA GLU A 57 -11.58 -6.85 3.22
C GLU A 57 -10.76 -5.65 2.66
N LEU A 58 -10.36 -5.72 1.38
CA LEU A 58 -9.63 -4.66 0.69
C LEU A 58 -10.61 -3.78 -0.09
N GLU A 59 -10.65 -2.48 0.20
CA GLU A 59 -11.44 -1.53 -0.58
C GLU A 59 -10.74 -1.23 -1.90
N ASP A 60 -9.45 -0.87 -1.83
CA ASP A 60 -8.62 -0.50 -2.97
C ASP A 60 -7.18 -0.98 -2.79
N TRP A 61 -6.53 -1.36 -3.89
CA TRP A 61 -5.09 -1.64 -3.92
C TRP A 61 -4.46 -1.19 -5.23
N CYS A 62 -3.19 -0.81 -5.17
CA CYS A 62 -2.44 -0.30 -6.32
C CYS A 62 -1.08 -1.00 -6.40
N GLU A 63 -0.80 -1.63 -7.54
CA GLU A 63 0.52 -2.20 -7.87
C GLU A 63 1.30 -1.20 -8.72
N LEU A 64 2.50 -0.85 -8.25
CA LEU A 64 3.45 -0.04 -9.00
C LEU A 64 4.24 -0.91 -9.98
N ASN A 65 4.82 -0.28 -11.01
CA ASN A 65 5.62 -0.97 -12.03
C ASN A 65 6.85 -1.70 -11.48
N ASN A 66 7.30 -1.35 -10.26
CA ASN A 66 8.39 -2.05 -9.56
C ASN A 66 7.91 -3.28 -8.76
N GLY A 67 6.63 -3.63 -8.85
CA GLY A 67 6.03 -4.77 -8.16
C GLY A 67 5.61 -4.48 -6.71
N LYS A 68 5.85 -3.27 -6.20
CA LYS A 68 5.40 -2.84 -4.88
C LYS A 68 3.90 -2.60 -4.88
N ILE A 69 3.21 -3.05 -3.83
CA ILE A 69 1.75 -2.93 -3.70
C ILE A 69 1.41 -2.08 -2.48
N PHE A 70 0.47 -1.16 -2.66
CA PHE A 70 -0.16 -0.38 -1.61
C PHE A 70 -1.61 -0.85 -1.45
N THR A 71 -2.06 -1.03 -0.20
CA THR A 71 -3.44 -1.41 0.10
C THR A 71 -4.13 -0.36 0.96
N LYS A 72 -5.42 -0.19 0.74
CA LYS A 72 -6.29 0.57 1.61
C LYS A 72 -7.46 -0.35 2.07
N PRO A 73 -7.48 -0.76 3.34
CA PRO A 73 -8.64 -1.41 3.94
C PRO A 73 -9.81 -0.41 4.01
N ARG A 74 -11.02 -0.96 4.13
CA ARG A 74 -12.27 -0.18 4.29
C ARG A 74 -12.28 0.70 5.54
#